data_AF-D2ZWM8-F1
#
_entry.id   AF-D2ZWM8-F1
#
_cell.length_a   1.000
_cell.length_b   1.000
_cell.length_c   1.000
_cell.angle_alpha   90.00
_cell.angle_beta   90.00
_cell.angle_gamma   90.00
#
_symmetry.space_group_name_H-M   'P 1'
#
loop_
_entity.id
_entity.type
_entity.pdbx_description
1 polymer ?
#
loop_
_entity_poly.entity_id
_entity_poly.type
_entity_poly.pdbx_seq_one_letter_code
_entity_poly.pdbx_strand_id
1 'polypeptide(L)'
;MKLKYYIISLFFSLFFILLAFIFISPYGLNFKGKEQSFNEATILISFPNRGEKKIKFEAGLRSYWLSCYGLDDLCKMENLNKKFPIINAKILLLKLMRQTF
;
A
#
# COMPACT_ATOMS: atom_id res chain seq x y z
N MET A 1 23.28 13.61 -44.02
CA MET A 1 23.01 12.40 -43.21
C MET A 1 22.75 12.69 -41.73
N LYS A 2 23.50 13.59 -41.06
CA LYS A 2 23.31 13.94 -39.62
C LYS A 2 21.87 14.33 -39.22
N LEU A 3 21.15 15.08 -40.06
CA LEU A 3 19.80 15.55 -39.74
C LEU A 3 18.75 14.44 -39.66
N LYS A 4 18.89 13.36 -40.46
CA LYS A 4 17.98 12.20 -40.41
C LYS A 4 18.09 11.44 -39.09
N TYR A 5 19.31 11.24 -38.60
CA TYR A 5 19.55 10.58 -37.31
C TYR A 5 19.04 11.41 -36.13
N TYR A 6 19.13 12.73 -36.23
CA TYR A 6 18.58 13.65 -35.21
C TYR A 6 17.06 13.55 -35.11
N ILE A 7 16.35 13.53 -36.25
CA ILE A 7 14.88 13.38 -36.28
C ILE A 7 14.45 12.01 -35.71
N ILE A 8 15.15 10.94 -36.06
CA ILE A 8 14.87 9.59 -35.55
C ILE A 8 15.11 9.53 -34.03
N SER A 9 16.23 10.08 -33.55
CA SER A 9 16.53 10.13 -32.11
C SER A 9 15.50 10.93 -31.33
N LEU A 10 15.04 12.05 -31.88
CA LEU A 10 14.02 12.89 -31.26
C LEU A 10 12.67 12.18 -31.19
N PHE A 11 12.29 11.42 -32.22
CA PHE A 11 11.08 10.60 -32.22
C PHE A 11 11.12 9.51 -31.13
N PHE A 12 12.24 8.79 -31.01
CA PHE A 12 12.40 7.79 -29.95
C PHE A 12 12.36 8.43 -28.55
N SER A 13 13.01 9.58 -28.35
CA SER A 13 12.98 10.30 -27.08
C SER A 13 11.55 10.68 -26.66
N LEU A 14 10.77 11.25 -27.57
CA LEU A 14 9.35 11.57 -27.32
C LEU A 14 8.52 10.33 -27.01
N PHE A 15 8.77 9.22 -27.72
CA PHE A 15 8.08 7.96 -27.47
C PHE A 15 8.37 7.41 -26.07
N PHE A 16 9.63 7.46 -25.61
CA PHE A 16 9.99 7.03 -24.26
C PHE A 16 9.38 7.93 -23.17
N ILE A 17 9.31 9.25 -23.39
CA ILE A 17 8.63 10.16 -22.47
C ILE A 17 7.14 9.80 -22.38
N LEU A 18 6.48 9.54 -23.51
CA LEU A 18 5.08 9.12 -23.54
C LEU A 18 4.87 7.80 -22.77
N LEU A 19 5.73 6.80 -22.98
CA LEU A 19 5.68 5.56 -22.22
C LEU A 19 5.86 5.80 -20.72
N ALA A 20 6.82 6.63 -20.32
CA ALA A 20 7.05 6.95 -18.91
C ALA A 20 5.80 7.54 -18.26
N PHE A 21 5.07 8.44 -18.96
CA PHE A 21 3.80 8.97 -18.46
C PHE A 21 2.71 7.90 -18.30
N ILE A 22 2.60 6.96 -19.24
CA ILE A 22 1.65 5.84 -19.14
C ILE A 22 1.97 4.95 -17.94
N PHE A 23 3.25 4.67 -17.70
CA PHE A 23 3.70 3.86 -16.58
C PHE A 23 3.56 4.57 -15.23
N ILE A 24 3.79 5.89 -15.17
CA ILE A 24 3.70 6.68 -13.92
C ILE A 24 2.24 7.01 -13.57
N SER A 25 1.36 7.16 -14.55
CA SER A 25 -0.07 7.47 -14.35
C SER A 25 -0.78 6.59 -13.29
N PRO A 26 -0.68 5.24 -13.30
CA PRO A 26 -1.30 4.40 -12.28
C PRO A 26 -0.65 4.54 -10.90
N TYR A 27 0.61 4.96 -10.80
CA TYR A 27 1.27 5.21 -9.51
C TYR A 27 0.93 6.61 -8.97
N GLY A 28 0.82 7.64 -9.81
CA GLY A 28 0.55 9.00 -9.36
C GLY A 28 -0.93 9.31 -9.11
N LEU A 29 -1.85 8.76 -9.90
CA LEU A 29 -3.27 9.15 -9.91
C LEU A 29 -4.22 8.15 -9.23
N ASN A 30 -3.74 6.95 -8.92
CA ASN A 30 -4.58 5.86 -8.40
C ASN A 30 -4.37 5.55 -6.91
N PHE A 31 -3.66 6.42 -6.17
CA PHE A 31 -3.73 6.48 -4.70
C PHE A 31 -5.09 7.02 -4.22
N LYS A 32 -6.19 6.51 -4.78
CA LYS A 32 -7.53 6.68 -4.21
C LYS A 32 -7.68 5.71 -3.03
N GLY A 33 -6.83 5.86 -2.03
CA GLY A 33 -7.01 5.23 -0.74
C GLY A 33 -8.30 5.80 -0.15
N LYS A 34 -9.30 4.96 0.11
CA LYS A 34 -10.48 5.42 0.86
C LYS A 34 -10.07 5.43 2.33
N GLU A 35 -9.95 6.62 2.90
CA GLU A 35 -9.86 6.77 4.35
C GLU A 35 -11.15 6.27 4.97
N GLN A 36 -11.03 5.28 5.85
CA GLN A 36 -12.12 4.83 6.70
C GLN A 36 -11.78 5.19 8.14
N SER A 37 -12.65 5.98 8.77
CA SER A 37 -12.57 6.32 10.18
C SER A 37 -13.44 5.35 10.96
N PHE A 38 -12.90 4.85 12.07
CA PHE A 38 -13.57 3.95 13.00
C PHE A 38 -13.52 4.58 14.39
N ASN A 39 -14.68 4.72 15.04
CA ASN A 39 -14.75 5.30 16.38
C ASN A 39 -14.10 4.39 17.43
N GLU A 40 -14.28 3.07 17.28
CA GLU A 40 -13.69 2.05 18.16
C GLU A 40 -13.04 0.97 17.32
N ALA A 41 -11.77 0.69 17.61
CA ALA A 41 -11.01 -0.37 17.00
C ALA A 41 -10.16 -1.12 18.03
N THR A 42 -9.90 -2.39 17.78
CA THR A 42 -8.98 -3.21 18.56
C THR A 42 -7.88 -3.71 17.65
N ILE A 43 -6.64 -3.44 18.04
CA ILE A 43 -5.47 -4.03 17.41
C ILE A 43 -5.07 -5.30 18.16
N LEU A 44 -4.88 -6.39 17.42
CA LEU A 44 -4.37 -7.66 17.92
C LEU A 44 -3.19 -8.11 17.07
N ILE A 45 -2.02 -8.29 17.68
CA ILE A 45 -0.84 -8.78 16.97
C ILE A 45 -0.83 -10.31 17.03
N SER A 46 -0.75 -10.96 15.87
CA SER A 46 -0.75 -12.42 15.77
C SER A 46 0.18 -12.92 14.67
N PHE A 47 0.50 -14.22 14.71
CA PHE A 47 1.23 -14.90 13.65
C PHE A 47 0.25 -15.72 12.81
N PRO A 48 -0.27 -15.20 11.69
CA PRO A 48 -0.97 -16.03 10.73
C PRO A 48 0.08 -16.85 9.97
N ASN A 49 0.40 -18.03 10.52
CA ASN A 49 1.10 -19.18 9.95
C ASN A 49 2.21 -18.89 8.90
N ARG A 50 3.45 -19.36 9.21
CA ARG A 50 4.70 -19.24 8.40
C ARG A 50 5.55 -17.98 8.62
N GLY A 51 5.76 -17.58 9.88
CA GLY A 51 6.89 -16.71 10.27
C GLY A 51 6.71 -15.21 10.06
N GLU A 52 5.69 -14.77 9.30
CA GLU A 52 5.38 -13.34 9.17
C GLU A 52 4.49 -12.84 10.33
N LYS A 53 4.93 -11.78 11.00
CA LYS A 53 4.11 -11.05 11.98
C LYS A 53 3.06 -10.22 11.24
N LYS A 54 1.79 -10.37 11.60
CA LYS A 54 0.71 -9.53 11.06
C LYS A 54 -0.12 -8.94 12.19
N ILE A 55 -0.61 -7.73 11.94
CA ILE A 55 -1.49 -7.02 12.85
C ILE A 55 -2.92 -7.25 12.36
N LYS A 56 -3.74 -7.89 13.19
CA LYS A 56 -5.17 -7.95 12.99
C LYS A 56 -5.78 -6.68 13.57
N PHE A 57 -6.42 -5.89 12.72
CA PHE A 57 -7.17 -4.71 13.12
C PHE A 57 -8.65 -5.02 13.03
N GLU A 58 -9.35 -5.01 14.16
CA GLU A 58 -10.79 -5.24 14.25
C GLU A 58 -11.48 -3.91 14.55
N ALA A 59 -12.37 -3.46 13.68
CA ALA A 59 -13.19 -2.28 13.92
C ALA A 59 -14.66 -2.60 13.68
N GLY A 60 -15.42 -2.72 14.77
CA GLY A 60 -16.80 -3.18 14.76
C GLY A 60 -16.93 -4.57 14.10
N LEU A 61 -17.65 -4.64 12.98
CA LEU A 61 -17.89 -5.87 12.20
C LEU A 61 -16.81 -6.18 11.16
N ARG A 62 -15.82 -5.29 10.96
CA ARG A 62 -14.78 -5.46 9.93
C ARG A 62 -13.46 -5.84 10.57
N SER A 63 -12.78 -6.81 9.97
CA SER A 63 -11.42 -7.18 10.34
C SER A 63 -10.49 -7.01 9.14
N TYR A 64 -9.33 -6.42 9.39
CA TYR A 64 -8.30 -6.15 8.40
C TYR A 64 -6.98 -6.76 8.88
N TRP A 65 -6.19 -7.28 7.94
CA TRP A 65 -4.84 -7.75 8.20
C TRP A 65 -3.86 -6.71 7.66
N LEU A 66 -3.05 -6.17 8.57
CA LEU A 66 -2.02 -5.19 8.27
C LEU A 66 -0.65 -5.85 8.41
N SER A 67 0.30 -5.47 7.56
CA SER A 67 1.70 -5.84 7.76
C SER A 67 2.29 -5.05 8.93
N CYS A 68 3.32 -5.60 9.57
CA CYS A 68 4.08 -4.91 10.61
C CYS A 68 5.05 -3.84 10.07
N TYR A 69 5.05 -3.60 8.76
CA TYR A 69 6.00 -2.70 8.11
C TYR A 69 5.78 -1.26 8.57
N GLY A 70 6.78 -0.66 9.24
CA GLY A 70 6.66 0.68 9.85
C GLY A 70 5.97 0.70 11.23
N LEU A 71 5.60 -0.45 11.78
CA LEU A 71 5.07 -0.62 13.15
C LEU A 71 5.92 -1.63 13.94
N ASP A 72 7.24 -1.56 13.78
CA ASP A 72 8.18 -2.51 14.39
C ASP A 72 8.11 -2.52 15.93
N ASP A 73 7.86 -1.35 16.54
CA ASP A 73 7.66 -1.22 17.99
C ASP A 73 6.38 -1.89 18.48
N LEU A 74 5.29 -1.81 17.69
CA LEU A 74 4.06 -2.51 18.01
C LEU A 74 4.24 -4.02 17.80
N CYS A 75 4.97 -4.44 16.76
CA CYS A 75 5.21 -5.83 16.40
C CYS A 75 6.38 -6.51 17.13
N LYS A 76 6.72 -6.03 18.33
CA LYS A 76 7.64 -6.72 19.24
C LYS A 76 7.01 -8.02 19.76
N MET A 77 7.86 -9.01 20.05
CA MET A 77 7.43 -10.30 20.62
C MET A 77 6.63 -10.11 21.92
N GLU A 78 6.98 -9.10 22.72
CA GLU A 78 6.32 -8.78 23.99
C GLU A 78 4.86 -8.31 23.85
N ASN A 79 4.46 -7.89 22.65
CA ASN A 79 3.12 -7.40 22.34
C ASN A 79 2.28 -8.43 21.58
N LEU A 80 2.79 -9.65 21.42
CA LEU A 80 2.05 -10.77 20.84
C LEU A 80 0.82 -11.11 21.67
N ASN A 81 -0.29 -11.36 20.98
CA ASN A 81 -1.61 -11.66 21.57
C ASN A 81 -2.15 -10.57 22.52
N LYS A 82 -1.48 -9.42 22.66
CA LYS A 82 -2.04 -8.27 23.36
C LYS A 82 -3.07 -7.59 22.48
N LYS A 83 -4.17 -7.18 23.14
CA LYS A 83 -5.22 -6.37 22.54
C LYS A 83 -4.98 -4.92 22.93
N PHE A 84 -4.86 -4.06 21.94
CA PHE A 84 -4.76 -2.62 22.13
C PHE A 84 -6.05 -1.98 21.66
N PRO A 85 -6.92 -1.50 22.58
CA PRO A 85 -8.08 -0.71 22.21
C PRO A 85 -7.60 0.66 21.73
N ILE A 86 -8.10 1.09 20.58
CA ILE A 86 -7.81 2.38 19.97
C ILE A 86 -9.14 3.08 19.71
N ILE A 87 -9.23 4.30 20.21
CA ILE A 87 -10.36 5.20 19.97
C ILE A 87 -9.97 6.11 18.81
N ASN A 88 -10.89 6.36 17.87
CA ASN A 88 -10.66 7.18 16.68
C ASN A 88 -9.54 6.68 15.75
N ALA A 89 -9.60 5.41 15.37
CA ALA A 89 -8.65 4.85 14.42
C ALA A 89 -9.01 5.21 12.98
N LYS A 90 -8.02 5.65 12.20
CA LYS A 90 -8.17 5.88 10.75
C LYS A 90 -7.30 4.88 9.99
N ILE A 91 -7.89 4.21 9.01
CA ILE A 91 -7.16 3.34 8.10
C ILE A 91 -7.32 3.88 6.68
N LEU A 92 -6.18 4.02 6.01
CA LEU A 92 -6.13 4.24 4.57
C LEU A 92 -6.20 2.87 3.89
N LEU A 93 -7.39 2.50 3.40
CA LEU A 93 -7.51 1.31 2.57
C LEU A 93 -7.04 1.65 1.15
N LEU A 94 -5.82 1.23 0.83
CA LEU A 94 -5.37 1.14 -0.56
C LEU A 94 -6.19 0.07 -1.27
N LYS A 95 -6.97 0.50 -2.26
CA LYS A 95 -7.54 -0.43 -3.23
C LYS A 95 -6.40 -0.87 -4.15
N LEU A 96 -5.64 -1.88 -3.73
CA LEU A 96 -4.78 -2.61 -4.65
C LEU A 96 -5.70 -3.18 -5.73
N MET A 97 -5.68 -2.60 -6.92
CA MET A 97 -6.16 -3.32 -8.09
C MET A 97 -5.31 -4.59 -8.14
N ARG A 98 -5.94 -5.70 -7.80
CA ARG A 98 -5.43 -7.06 -8.01
C ARG A 98 -4.88 -7.09 -9.43
N GLN A 99 -3.56 -7.05 -9.58
CA GLN A 99 -2.90 -7.38 -10.83
C GLN A 99 -3.18 -8.87 -11.06
N THR A 100 -4.28 -9.16 -11.75
CA THR A 100 -4.40 -10.40 -12.50
C THR A 100 -3.29 -10.38 -13.54
N PHE A 101 -2.24 -11.16 -13.25
CA PHE A 101 -1.30 -11.65 -14.26
C PHE A 101 -2.03 -12.58 -15.23
#